data_AF-A0A7M4DAH4-F1
#
_entry.id   AF-A0A7M4DAH4-F1
#
_cell.length_a   1.000
_cell.length_b   1.000
_cell.length_c   1.000
_cell.angle_alpha   90.00
_cell.angle_beta   90.00
_cell.angle_gamma   90.00
#
_symmetry.space_group_name_H-M   'P 1'
#
loop_
_entity.id
_entity.type
_entity.pdbx_description
1 polymer ?
#
loop_
_entity_poly.entity_id
_entity_poly.type
_entity_poly.pdbx_seq_one_letter_code
_entity_poly.pdbx_strand_id
1 'polypeptide(L)'
;MFKGLLHRILILVLVTMVALASAKAQSPYVILPGSTHKLTITDHVGNTYEWKVYKVNNWADQKDALLADNDGLGGDDDFLFIGGEFEKAEVDITFFNEGKYYAIVEEFSAGTNFCSSRRAIPVEVFGPEATIAFKDLTSEDCADLDPQFAAEMVAMFDSGTQLPESQYPITVNYRLDGDSADRTAIVNFADKMLHVAGVIEDENIDTINTITIKSATNKYGGTLNVVTEKEIHTRTINKKPKISIINLN
;
A
#
# COMPACT_ATOMS: atom_id res chain seq x y z
N MET A 1 15.75 -45.79 40.16
CA MET A 1 16.61 -44.75 39.52
C MET A 1 16.11 -44.29 38.14
N PHE A 2 15.46 -45.15 37.33
CA PHE A 2 14.99 -44.80 35.97
C PHE A 2 13.84 -43.77 35.87
N LYS A 3 12.95 -43.67 36.87
CA LYS A 3 11.82 -42.72 36.83
C LYS A 3 12.23 -41.24 36.88
N GLY A 4 13.35 -40.91 37.54
CA GLY A 4 13.83 -39.53 37.64
C GLY A 4 14.50 -39.01 36.37
N LEU A 5 15.08 -39.91 35.56
CA LEU A 5 15.74 -39.55 34.30
C LEU A 5 14.71 -39.28 33.19
N LEU A 6 13.67 -40.11 33.08
CA LEU A 6 12.55 -39.91 32.14
C LEU A 6 11.76 -38.63 32.43
N HIS A 7 11.54 -38.29 33.70
CA HIS A 7 10.88 -37.03 34.07
C HIS A 7 11.69 -35.79 33.68
N ARG A 8 13.02 -35.84 33.83
CA ARG A 8 13.93 -34.76 33.45
C ARG A 8 14.00 -34.55 31.93
N ILE A 9 13.98 -35.63 31.15
CA ILE A 9 13.92 -35.56 29.68
C ILE A 9 12.57 -34.98 29.23
N LEU A 10 11.46 -35.42 29.83
CA LEU A 10 10.13 -34.94 29.47
C LEU A 10 9.95 -33.44 29.78
N ILE A 11 10.48 -32.96 30.90
CA ILE A 11 10.47 -31.53 31.27
C ILE A 11 11.33 -30.72 30.29
N LEU A 12 12.49 -31.23 29.87
CA LEU A 12 13.36 -30.54 28.90
C LEU A 12 12.71 -30.43 27.50
N VAL A 13 11.98 -31.47 27.07
CA VAL A 13 11.24 -31.49 25.81
C VAL A 13 10.03 -30.55 25.86
N LEU A 14 9.31 -30.49 26.99
CA LEU A 14 8.20 -29.54 27.16
C LEU A 14 8.68 -28.08 27.21
N VAL A 15 9.81 -27.79 27.88
CA VAL A 15 10.36 -26.43 27.96
C VAL A 15 10.89 -25.96 26.60
N THR A 16 11.48 -26.85 25.80
CA THR A 16 11.91 -26.51 24.43
C THR A 16 10.73 -26.33 23.47
N MET A 17 9.65 -27.12 23.59
CA MET A 17 8.44 -26.93 22.78
C MET A 17 7.66 -25.65 23.14
N VAL A 18 7.66 -25.22 24.41
CA VAL A 18 6.99 -23.97 24.83
C VAL A 18 7.78 -22.72 24.39
N ALA A 19 9.11 -22.80 24.29
CA ALA A 19 9.94 -21.71 23.77
C ALA A 19 9.75 -21.46 22.26
N LEU A 20 9.33 -22.48 21.50
CA LEU A 20 9.05 -22.36 20.06
C LEU A 20 7.69 -21.72 19.73
N ALA A 21 6.79 -21.60 20.72
CA ALA A 21 5.39 -21.23 20.48
C ALA A 21 5.01 -19.79 20.86
N SER A 22 5.95 -18.93 21.27
CA SER A 22 5.61 -17.58 21.76
C SER A 22 6.39 -16.43 21.14
N ALA A 23 7.02 -16.64 19.97
CA ALA A 23 7.31 -15.54 19.07
C ALA A 23 6.03 -15.21 18.27
N LYS A 24 5.18 -14.33 18.80
CA LYS A 24 4.26 -13.60 17.92
C LYS A 24 5.14 -12.82 16.95
N ALA A 25 5.38 -13.36 15.76
CA ALA A 25 5.97 -12.60 14.67
C ALA A 25 5.11 -11.36 14.50
N GLN A 26 5.69 -10.17 14.69
CA GLN A 26 5.02 -8.95 14.29
C GLN A 26 4.76 -9.08 12.79
N SER A 27 3.50 -8.90 12.36
CA SER A 27 3.19 -8.87 10.95
C SER A 27 4.00 -7.76 10.28
N PRO A 28 4.60 -8.03 9.10
CA PRO A 28 5.39 -7.02 8.42
C PRO A 28 4.53 -5.80 8.07
N TYR A 29 5.15 -4.62 8.12
CA TYR A 29 4.60 -3.43 7.49
C TYR A 29 4.66 -3.62 5.98
N VAL A 30 3.50 -3.74 5.36
CA VAL A 30 3.36 -3.89 3.91
C VAL A 30 3.38 -2.52 3.26
N ILE A 31 4.30 -2.28 2.33
CA ILE A 31 4.47 -0.97 1.66
C ILE A 31 4.74 -1.14 0.15
N LEU A 32 4.51 -0.08 -0.63
CA LEU A 32 4.80 -0.05 -2.06
C LEU A 32 6.13 0.68 -2.34
N PRO A 33 6.82 0.39 -3.45
CA PRO A 33 8.04 1.08 -3.82
C PRO A 33 7.82 2.59 -3.98
N GLY A 34 8.78 3.39 -3.51
CA GLY A 34 8.72 4.84 -3.46
C GLY A 34 7.84 5.42 -2.33
N SER A 35 7.20 4.58 -1.50
CA SER A 35 6.39 5.06 -0.38
C SER A 35 7.27 5.53 0.78
N THR A 36 6.93 6.68 1.37
CA THR A 36 7.56 7.16 2.61
C THR A 36 6.71 6.79 3.82
N HIS A 37 7.35 6.13 4.79
CA HIS A 37 6.70 5.67 6.01
C HIS A 37 7.41 6.20 7.24
N LYS A 38 6.61 6.69 8.19
CA LYS A 38 7.05 6.98 9.55
C LYS A 38 7.04 5.70 10.38
N LEU A 39 8.20 5.32 10.89
CA LEU A 39 8.34 4.28 11.90
C LEU A 39 8.59 4.93 13.25
N THR A 40 7.93 4.43 14.29
CA THR A 40 7.99 5.03 15.64
C THR A 40 8.15 3.94 16.69
N ILE A 41 8.99 4.21 17.68
CA ILE A 41 9.06 3.46 18.93
C ILE A 41 8.72 4.38 20.11
N THR A 42 8.60 3.79 21.28
CA THR A 42 8.42 4.55 22.52
C THR A 42 9.64 5.42 22.78
N ASP A 43 9.42 6.72 22.87
CA ASP A 43 10.44 7.68 23.29
C ASP A 43 10.65 7.60 24.81
N HIS A 44 11.91 7.51 25.22
CA HIS A 44 12.33 7.49 26.61
C HIS A 44 13.26 8.68 26.86
N VAL A 45 12.83 9.56 27.76
CA VAL A 45 13.51 10.82 28.04
C VAL A 45 14.99 10.61 28.38
N GLY A 46 15.85 11.30 27.63
CA GLY A 46 17.31 11.28 27.83
C GLY A 46 18.03 10.13 27.13
N ASN A 47 17.32 9.25 26.42
CA ASN A 47 17.95 8.24 25.56
C ASN A 47 18.26 8.82 24.18
N THR A 48 19.22 8.20 23.48
CA THR A 48 19.50 8.46 22.07
C THR A 48 19.20 7.24 21.24
N TYR A 49 19.01 7.43 19.93
CA TYR A 49 18.53 6.40 19.02
C TYR A 49 19.39 6.37 17.75
N GLU A 50 19.57 5.19 17.18
CA GLU A 50 20.21 5.00 15.87
C GLU A 50 19.39 4.00 15.05
N TRP A 51 18.97 4.41 13.86
CA TRP A 51 18.23 3.58 12.93
C TRP A 51 19.12 3.03 11.83
N LYS A 52 18.96 1.74 11.53
CA LYS A 52 19.62 1.03 10.42
C LYS A 52 18.62 0.13 9.75
N VAL A 53 18.72 -0.03 8.43
CA VAL A 53 17.87 -0.92 7.65
C VAL A 53 18.70 -2.08 7.13
N TYR A 54 18.16 -3.28 7.25
CA TYR A 54 18.82 -4.51 6.81
C TYR A 54 17.90 -5.27 5.86
N LYS A 55 18.48 -5.89 4.83
CA LYS A 55 17.75 -6.70 3.86
C LYS A 55 17.81 -8.18 4.25
N VAL A 56 16.70 -8.89 4.06
CA VAL A 56 16.60 -10.33 4.30
C VAL A 56 15.87 -11.02 3.15
N ASN A 57 16.16 -12.29 2.90
CA ASN A 57 15.42 -13.08 1.89
C ASN A 57 14.21 -13.75 2.53
N ASN A 58 14.35 -14.17 3.78
CA ASN A 58 13.32 -14.81 4.58
C ASN A 58 13.25 -14.19 5.98
N TRP A 59 12.06 -14.14 6.57
CA TRP A 59 11.85 -13.67 7.95
C TRP A 59 12.51 -14.54 9.01
N ALA A 60 12.94 -15.76 8.65
CA ALA A 60 13.74 -16.64 9.49
C ALA A 60 15.25 -16.31 9.47
N ASP A 61 15.71 -15.46 8.55
CA ASP A 61 17.12 -15.11 8.41
C ASP A 61 17.59 -14.23 9.59
N GLN A 62 18.91 -14.15 9.78
CA GLN A 62 19.49 -13.22 10.74
C GLN A 62 19.16 -11.79 10.33
N LYS A 63 18.46 -11.07 11.23
CA LYS A 63 17.85 -9.76 10.97
C LYS A 63 18.82 -8.64 10.60
N ASP A 64 20.10 -8.82 10.90
CA ASP A 64 21.13 -7.79 10.83
C ASP A 64 22.41 -8.24 10.12
N ALA A 65 22.30 -9.28 9.29
CA ALA A 65 23.45 -9.82 8.58
C ALA A 65 23.85 -9.01 7.34
N LEU A 66 22.87 -8.37 6.68
CA LEU A 66 23.08 -7.64 5.43
C LEU A 66 22.46 -6.25 5.54
N LEU A 67 23.32 -5.23 5.68
CA LEU A 67 22.88 -3.83 5.65
C LEU A 67 22.27 -3.55 4.27
N ALA A 68 21.09 -2.94 4.26
CA ALA A 68 20.46 -2.51 3.02
C ALA A 68 21.23 -1.32 2.43
N ASP A 69 21.19 -1.18 1.10
CA ASP A 69 21.95 -0.14 0.43
C ASP A 69 21.25 1.23 0.54
N ASN A 70 22.03 2.27 0.80
CA ASN A 70 21.56 3.67 0.89
C ASN A 70 22.70 4.68 0.66
N ASP A 71 23.72 4.30 -0.11
CA ASP A 71 24.93 5.10 -0.29
C ASP A 71 24.74 6.33 -1.17
N GLY A 72 23.60 6.46 -1.86
CA GLY A 72 23.27 7.58 -2.74
C GLY A 72 24.05 7.58 -4.06
N LEU A 73 24.72 6.46 -4.38
CA LEU A 73 25.47 6.25 -5.60
C LEU A 73 24.67 5.31 -6.52
N GLY A 74 24.96 5.34 -7.82
CA GLY A 74 24.47 4.33 -8.77
C GLY A 74 22.97 4.34 -9.09
N GLY A 75 22.11 4.93 -8.26
CA GLY A 75 20.65 4.84 -8.37
C GLY A 75 20.10 3.47 -7.99
N ASP A 76 20.85 2.67 -7.24
CA ASP A 76 20.52 1.31 -6.79
C ASP A 76 20.18 1.20 -5.29
N ASP A 77 20.09 2.34 -4.58
CA ASP A 77 19.65 2.42 -3.19
C ASP A 77 18.39 1.58 -2.93
N ASP A 78 18.44 0.73 -1.89
CA ASP A 78 17.26 0.01 -1.41
C ASP A 78 16.26 0.96 -0.74
N PHE A 79 16.77 1.99 -0.04
CA PHE A 79 15.98 2.92 0.74
C PHE A 79 16.69 4.28 0.93
N LEU A 80 15.94 5.28 1.41
CA LEU A 80 16.44 6.59 1.79
C LEU A 80 15.84 7.02 3.13
N PHE A 81 16.69 7.48 4.05
CA PHE A 81 16.24 8.21 5.23
C PHE A 81 15.86 9.64 4.85
N ILE A 82 14.61 10.01 5.09
CA ILE A 82 14.13 11.39 4.93
C ILE A 82 14.45 12.21 6.18
N GLY A 83 14.49 11.57 7.35
CA GLY A 83 14.95 12.18 8.60
C GLY A 83 14.70 11.32 9.83
N GLY A 84 15.41 11.62 10.92
CA GLY A 84 15.23 10.94 12.21
C GLY A 84 16.08 9.68 12.41
N GLU A 85 17.01 9.41 11.50
CA GLU A 85 17.95 8.28 11.59
C GLU A 85 18.81 8.29 12.88
N PHE A 86 19.11 9.47 13.43
CA PHE A 86 19.86 9.64 14.66
C PHE A 86 19.08 10.44 15.70
N GLU A 87 19.30 10.09 16.97
CA GLU A 87 18.82 10.79 18.18
C GLU A 87 17.29 10.84 18.35
N LYS A 88 16.50 10.24 17.46
CA LYS A 88 15.03 10.26 17.51
C LYS A 88 14.42 8.86 17.61
N ALA A 89 13.39 8.74 18.45
CA ALA A 89 12.54 7.55 18.57
C ALA A 89 11.61 7.33 17.35
N GLU A 90 11.69 8.19 16.34
CA GLU A 90 10.95 8.09 15.09
C GLU A 90 11.85 8.38 13.89
N VAL A 91 11.54 7.73 12.77
CA VAL A 91 12.27 7.88 11.51
C VAL A 91 11.30 7.85 10.33
N ASP A 92 11.55 8.69 9.33
CA ASP A 92 10.86 8.68 8.05
C ASP A 92 11.76 8.01 7.00
N ILE A 93 11.28 6.91 6.41
CA ILE A 93 12.04 6.09 5.46
C ILE A 93 11.25 5.94 4.16
N THR A 94 11.89 6.21 3.02
CA THR A 94 11.38 5.83 1.70
C THR A 94 12.06 4.54 1.25
N PHE A 95 11.29 3.53 0.86
CA PHE A 95 11.84 2.29 0.32
C PHE A 95 11.68 2.24 -1.19
N PHE A 96 12.74 1.99 -1.95
CA PHE A 96 12.72 2.04 -3.42
C PHE A 96 12.63 0.67 -4.07
N ASN A 97 13.30 -0.33 -3.49
CA ASN A 97 13.38 -1.65 -4.08
C ASN A 97 12.46 -2.63 -3.37
N GLU A 98 11.94 -3.58 -4.14
CA GLU A 98 11.17 -4.69 -3.61
C GLU A 98 12.02 -5.58 -2.71
N GLY A 99 11.39 -6.15 -1.69
CA GLY A 99 12.07 -7.08 -0.80
C GLY A 99 11.58 -7.01 0.64
N LYS A 100 12.26 -7.80 1.47
CA LYS A 100 11.99 -7.87 2.91
C LYS A 100 13.11 -7.19 3.65
N TYR A 101 12.73 -6.31 4.57
CA TYR A 101 13.63 -5.48 5.33
C TYR A 101 13.33 -5.55 6.82
N TYR A 102 14.36 -5.36 7.63
CA TYR A 102 14.21 -5.01 9.03
C TYR A 102 14.71 -3.58 9.24
N ALA A 103 13.81 -2.68 9.60
CA ALA A 103 14.18 -1.39 10.18
C ALA A 103 14.47 -1.63 11.66
N ILE A 104 15.74 -1.46 12.04
CA ILE A 104 16.23 -1.74 13.37
C ILE A 104 16.61 -0.43 14.03
N VAL A 105 16.10 -0.21 15.22
CA VAL A 105 16.50 0.89 16.08
C VAL A 105 17.28 0.36 17.28
N GLU A 106 18.45 0.93 17.50
CA GLU A 106 19.21 0.79 18.73
C GLU A 106 18.99 2.04 19.59
N GLU A 107 18.61 1.81 20.84
CA GLU A 107 18.35 2.83 21.84
C GLU A 107 19.44 2.77 22.90
N PHE A 108 20.06 3.90 23.21
CA PHE A 108 21.14 4.01 24.18
C PHE A 108 20.69 4.81 25.40
N SER A 109 20.81 4.21 26.58
CA SER A 109 20.46 4.89 27.83
C SER A 109 21.61 5.73 28.37
N ALA A 110 21.39 7.05 28.46
CA ALA A 110 22.37 7.97 29.04
C ALA A 110 22.56 7.79 30.56
N GLY A 111 21.59 7.20 31.26
CA GLY A 111 21.58 7.12 32.74
C GLY A 111 22.13 5.82 33.34
N THR A 112 22.41 4.78 32.54
CA THR A 112 22.63 3.41 33.07
C THR A 112 23.89 2.71 32.52
N ASN A 113 25.04 3.39 32.45
CA ASN A 113 26.28 2.84 31.88
C ASN A 113 26.15 2.41 30.41
N PHE A 114 25.41 3.16 29.59
CA PHE A 114 25.28 2.91 28.15
C PHE A 114 24.66 1.54 27.79
N CYS A 115 23.77 1.00 28.63
CA CYS A 115 22.96 -0.14 28.23
C CYS A 115 22.19 0.22 26.96
N SER A 116 22.25 -0.67 25.94
CA SER A 116 21.47 -0.51 24.72
C SER A 116 20.31 -1.50 24.66
N SER A 117 19.20 -1.04 24.08
CA SER A 117 18.02 -1.83 23.77
C SER A 117 17.85 -1.83 22.25
N ARG A 118 17.40 -2.94 21.69
CA ARG A 118 17.29 -3.08 20.23
C ARG A 118 15.91 -3.60 19.84
N ARG A 119 15.29 -2.93 18.87
CA ARG A 119 13.99 -3.33 18.32
C ARG A 119 14.10 -3.48 16.81
N ALA A 120 13.50 -4.54 16.27
CA ALA A 120 13.48 -4.82 14.84
C ALA A 120 12.03 -4.79 14.34
N ILE A 121 11.76 -3.94 13.38
CA ILE A 121 10.46 -3.76 12.75
C ILE A 121 10.51 -4.41 11.36
N PRO A 122 9.76 -5.49 11.11
CA PRO A 122 9.69 -6.10 9.78
C PRO A 122 8.95 -5.19 8.81
N VAL A 123 9.51 -4.97 7.62
CA VAL A 123 8.95 -4.18 6.52
C VAL A 123 9.03 -4.99 5.23
N GLU A 124 7.89 -5.26 4.61
CA GLU A 124 7.79 -5.93 3.31
C GLU A 124 7.44 -4.90 2.24
N VAL A 125 8.39 -4.63 1.35
CA VAL A 125 8.17 -3.83 0.15
C VAL A 125 7.72 -4.79 -0.93
N PHE A 126 6.43 -4.75 -1.26
CA PHE A 126 5.95 -5.47 -2.44
C PHE A 126 6.52 -4.81 -3.68
N GLY A 127 6.74 -5.59 -4.73
CA GLY A 127 7.24 -5.07 -5.99
C GLY A 127 6.34 -4.03 -6.65
N PRO A 128 6.70 -3.59 -7.86
CA PRO A 128 5.80 -2.78 -8.71
C PRO A 128 4.49 -3.51 -9.05
N GLU A 129 4.37 -4.77 -8.67
CA GLU A 129 3.23 -5.69 -8.80
C GLU A 129 1.90 -5.22 -8.19
N ALA A 130 1.84 -4.08 -7.50
CA ALA A 130 0.56 -3.52 -7.11
C ALA A 130 -0.11 -2.85 -8.30
N THR A 131 -1.29 -3.32 -8.66
CA THR A 131 -2.03 -2.86 -9.83
C THR A 131 -3.33 -2.16 -9.46
N ILE A 132 -3.84 -1.34 -10.39
CA ILE A 132 -5.18 -0.76 -10.34
C ILE A 132 -5.85 -0.84 -11.72
N ALA A 133 -7.15 -1.12 -11.74
CA ALA A 133 -7.94 -1.23 -12.95
C ALA A 133 -9.40 -0.86 -12.69
N PHE A 134 -10.15 -0.56 -13.75
CA PHE A 134 -11.61 -0.61 -13.68
C PHE A 134 -12.09 -2.05 -13.50
N LYS A 135 -13.09 -2.26 -12.64
CA LYS A 135 -13.74 -3.57 -12.49
C LYS A 135 -14.53 -3.95 -13.73
N ASP A 136 -15.39 -3.03 -14.14
CA ASP A 136 -16.22 -3.13 -15.34
C ASP A 136 -15.72 -2.11 -16.34
N LEU A 137 -15.51 -2.51 -17.59
CA LEU A 137 -14.97 -1.63 -18.64
C LEU A 137 -16.06 -0.84 -19.37
N THR A 138 -17.32 -1.20 -19.15
CA THR A 138 -18.46 -0.55 -19.78
C THR A 138 -19.59 -0.36 -18.80
N SER A 139 -20.28 0.78 -18.89
CA SER A 139 -21.55 1.02 -18.21
C SER A 139 -22.50 1.79 -19.11
N GLU A 140 -23.79 1.76 -18.77
CA GLU A 140 -24.83 2.51 -19.47
C GLU A 140 -25.77 3.19 -18.48
N ASP A 141 -26.36 4.31 -18.92
CA ASP A 141 -27.40 5.02 -18.18
C ASP A 141 -28.30 5.82 -19.12
N CYS A 142 -29.34 6.44 -18.60
CA CYS A 142 -30.18 7.39 -19.32
C CYS A 142 -29.75 8.82 -19.00
N ALA A 143 -29.84 9.73 -19.98
CA ALA A 143 -29.60 11.15 -19.76
C ALA A 143 -30.57 11.72 -18.71
N ASP A 144 -30.04 12.19 -17.59
CA ASP A 144 -30.81 12.75 -16.47
C ASP A 144 -30.33 14.15 -16.04
N LEU A 145 -29.33 14.70 -16.74
CA LEU A 145 -28.70 16.00 -16.49
C LEU A 145 -27.77 16.03 -15.26
N ASP A 146 -27.39 14.87 -14.70
CA ASP A 146 -26.31 14.77 -13.72
C ASP A 146 -25.01 14.31 -14.39
N PRO A 147 -24.03 15.20 -14.64
CA PRO A 147 -22.80 14.85 -15.34
C PRO A 147 -21.81 14.10 -14.45
N GLN A 148 -22.28 13.35 -13.46
CA GLN A 148 -21.47 12.59 -12.51
C GLN A 148 -21.74 11.10 -12.63
N PHE A 149 -20.70 10.31 -12.44
CA PHE A 149 -20.86 8.87 -12.24
C PHE A 149 -19.75 8.33 -11.35
N ALA A 150 -19.91 7.09 -10.92
CA ALA A 150 -18.88 6.38 -10.17
C ALA A 150 -18.62 5.02 -10.83
N ALA A 151 -17.34 4.67 -11.00
CA ALA A 151 -16.93 3.34 -11.46
C ALA A 151 -16.15 2.61 -10.35
N GLU A 152 -16.45 1.33 -10.18
CA GLU A 152 -15.72 0.50 -9.21
C GLU A 152 -14.31 0.21 -9.71
N MET A 153 -13.34 0.38 -8.81
CA MET A 153 -11.92 0.16 -9.05
C MET A 153 -11.46 -1.09 -8.31
N VAL A 154 -10.56 -1.83 -8.93
CA VAL A 154 -9.92 -3.00 -8.32
C VAL A 154 -8.44 -2.71 -8.18
N ALA A 155 -7.95 -2.67 -6.94
CA ALA A 155 -6.53 -2.57 -6.62
C ALA A 155 -6.06 -3.87 -5.96
N MET A 156 -4.98 -4.47 -6.48
CA MET A 156 -4.50 -5.78 -6.07
C MET A 156 -2.98 -5.86 -6.13
N PHE A 157 -2.40 -6.79 -5.38
CA PHE A 157 -1.06 -7.31 -5.67
C PHE A 157 -1.16 -8.39 -6.76
N ASP A 158 -0.08 -8.64 -7.52
CA ASP A 158 -0.03 -9.69 -8.55
C ASP A 158 -0.32 -11.11 -8.04
N SER A 159 -0.21 -11.33 -6.72
CA SER A 159 -0.71 -12.54 -6.04
C SER A 159 -2.24 -12.75 -6.16
N GLY A 160 -2.98 -11.78 -6.71
CA GLY A 160 -4.44 -11.76 -6.77
C GLY A 160 -5.09 -11.29 -5.46
N THR A 161 -4.29 -10.86 -4.49
CA THR A 161 -4.79 -10.37 -3.20
C THR A 161 -5.17 -8.90 -3.32
N GLN A 162 -6.36 -8.51 -2.82
CA GLN A 162 -6.76 -7.11 -2.77
C GLN A 162 -5.83 -6.27 -1.90
N LEU A 163 -5.59 -5.03 -2.33
CA LEU A 163 -4.78 -4.09 -1.57
C LEU A 163 -5.46 -3.80 -0.21
N PRO A 164 -4.73 -3.87 0.92
CA PRO A 164 -5.32 -3.68 2.23
C PRO A 164 -5.65 -2.20 2.51
N GLU A 165 -6.59 -1.96 3.43
CA GLU A 165 -7.01 -0.61 3.86
C GLU A 165 -5.83 0.29 4.26
N SER A 166 -4.76 -0.30 4.80
CA SER A 166 -3.57 0.43 5.18
C SER A 166 -2.91 1.18 4.02
N GLN A 167 -3.17 0.82 2.76
CA GLN A 167 -2.65 1.53 1.57
C GLN A 167 -3.57 2.64 1.06
N TYR A 168 -4.81 2.70 1.54
CA TYR A 168 -5.78 3.70 1.11
C TYR A 168 -5.68 4.99 1.94
N PRO A 169 -6.16 6.14 1.42
CA PRO A 169 -6.76 6.34 0.09
C PRO A 169 -5.78 6.16 -1.09
N ILE A 170 -6.31 5.79 -2.26
CA ILE A 170 -5.56 5.81 -3.52
C ILE A 170 -5.91 7.09 -4.29
N THR A 171 -4.90 7.84 -4.69
CA THR A 171 -5.05 8.98 -5.59
C THR A 171 -4.95 8.49 -7.02
N VAL A 172 -5.99 8.72 -7.82
CA VAL A 172 -6.04 8.32 -9.24
C VAL A 172 -6.05 9.56 -10.11
N ASN A 173 -5.08 9.66 -11.02
CA ASN A 173 -5.13 10.62 -12.11
C ASN A 173 -5.76 9.95 -13.33
N TYR A 174 -6.78 10.58 -13.88
CA TYR A 174 -7.56 10.07 -15.00
C TYR A 174 -7.85 11.17 -16.02
N ARG A 175 -8.32 10.80 -17.20
CA ARG A 175 -8.68 11.74 -18.27
C ARG A 175 -10.01 11.36 -18.90
N LEU A 176 -10.87 12.35 -19.14
CA LEU A 176 -12.04 12.19 -20.01
C LEU A 176 -11.68 12.50 -21.46
N ASP A 177 -12.38 11.88 -22.39
CA ASP A 177 -12.25 12.21 -23.82
C ASP A 177 -12.43 13.71 -24.08
N GLY A 178 -11.52 14.28 -24.86
CA GLY A 178 -11.50 15.71 -25.21
C GLY A 178 -10.81 16.60 -24.18
N ASP A 179 -10.47 16.10 -22.99
CA ASP A 179 -9.71 16.88 -22.01
C ASP A 179 -8.24 17.07 -22.43
N SER A 180 -7.73 18.29 -22.23
CA SER A 180 -6.31 18.61 -22.44
C SER A 180 -5.43 18.24 -21.23
N ALA A 181 -6.01 18.15 -20.03
CA ALA A 181 -5.31 17.89 -18.78
C ALA A 181 -5.89 16.68 -18.02
N ASP A 182 -5.07 16.06 -17.18
CA ASP A 182 -5.53 15.01 -16.29
C ASP A 182 -6.32 15.60 -15.11
N ARG A 183 -7.33 14.88 -14.67
CA ARG A 183 -8.11 15.13 -13.47
C ARG A 183 -7.64 14.19 -12.36
N THR A 184 -7.88 14.57 -11.11
CA THR A 184 -7.54 13.75 -9.95
C THR A 184 -8.79 13.40 -9.16
N ALA A 185 -8.88 12.14 -8.71
CA ALA A 185 -9.90 11.68 -7.79
C ALA A 185 -9.30 10.76 -6.72
N ILE A 186 -10.03 10.62 -5.62
CA ILE A 186 -9.65 9.78 -4.48
C ILE A 186 -10.55 8.55 -4.47
N VAL A 187 -9.94 7.37 -4.42
CA VAL A 187 -10.62 6.09 -4.22
C VAL A 187 -10.40 5.68 -2.76
N ASN A 188 -11.48 5.51 -2.01
CA ASN A 188 -11.42 5.10 -0.61
C ASN A 188 -11.55 3.58 -0.46
N PHE A 189 -11.11 3.04 0.67
CA PHE A 189 -11.22 1.59 0.91
C PHE A 189 -12.68 1.13 1.08
N ALA A 190 -13.53 2.00 1.62
CA ALA A 190 -14.91 1.67 1.98
C ALA A 190 -15.82 1.44 0.76
N ASP A 191 -15.67 2.27 -0.28
CA ASP A 191 -16.50 2.23 -1.50
C ASP A 191 -15.74 1.63 -2.70
N LYS A 192 -14.42 1.83 -2.77
CA LYS A 192 -13.56 1.47 -3.91
C LYS A 192 -14.03 2.10 -5.22
N MET A 193 -14.65 3.28 -5.14
CA MET A 193 -15.22 3.96 -6.30
C MET A 193 -14.33 5.10 -6.78
N LEU A 194 -14.12 5.18 -8.09
CA LEU A 194 -13.62 6.36 -8.77
C LEU A 194 -14.81 7.26 -9.11
N HIS A 195 -14.95 8.37 -8.39
CA HIS A 195 -15.96 9.39 -8.70
C HIS A 195 -15.46 10.29 -9.82
N VAL A 196 -16.23 10.32 -10.91
CA VAL A 196 -15.93 11.07 -12.11
C VAL A 196 -17.00 12.13 -12.31
N ALA A 197 -16.56 13.37 -12.47
CA ALA A 197 -17.44 14.50 -12.73
C ALA A 197 -17.24 15.02 -14.17
N GLY A 198 -18.25 15.65 -14.73
CA GLY A 198 -18.19 16.31 -16.02
C GLY A 198 -18.21 15.36 -17.22
N VAL A 199 -18.95 14.25 -17.13
CA VAL A 199 -19.29 13.48 -18.34
C VAL A 199 -20.22 14.30 -19.23
N ILE A 200 -20.10 14.08 -20.54
CA ILE A 200 -20.93 14.71 -21.55
C ILE A 200 -22.27 13.97 -21.57
N GLU A 201 -23.35 14.72 -21.46
CA GLU A 201 -24.71 14.23 -21.63
C GLU A 201 -25.48 15.08 -22.63
N ASP A 202 -26.35 14.45 -23.41
CA ASP A 202 -27.35 15.11 -24.24
C ASP A 202 -28.63 14.29 -24.21
N GLU A 203 -29.76 14.91 -23.91
CA GLU A 203 -31.05 14.21 -23.85
C GLU A 203 -31.62 13.83 -25.23
N ASN A 204 -31.03 14.34 -26.31
CA ASN A 204 -31.49 14.15 -27.68
C ASN A 204 -30.65 13.17 -28.50
N ILE A 205 -29.41 12.91 -28.09
CA ILE A 205 -28.47 12.01 -28.78
C ILE A 205 -27.77 11.10 -27.78
N ASP A 206 -27.45 9.89 -28.21
CA ASP A 206 -26.66 8.98 -27.39
C ASP A 206 -25.23 9.53 -27.34
N THR A 207 -24.65 9.58 -26.14
CA THR A 207 -23.29 10.08 -25.91
C THR A 207 -22.41 8.97 -25.34
N ILE A 208 -21.15 8.97 -25.76
CA ILE A 208 -20.15 7.99 -25.33
C ILE A 208 -19.04 8.76 -24.63
N ASN A 209 -18.78 8.40 -23.38
CA ASN A 209 -17.74 9.00 -22.56
C ASN A 209 -16.66 7.95 -22.30
N THR A 210 -15.43 8.22 -22.71
CA THR A 210 -14.28 7.37 -22.36
C THR A 210 -13.50 7.99 -21.21
N ILE A 211 -13.17 7.15 -20.23
CA ILE A 211 -12.43 7.51 -19.03
C ILE A 211 -11.18 6.65 -19.00
N THR A 212 -10.02 7.29 -19.01
CA THR A 212 -8.73 6.60 -19.04
C THR A 212 -7.95 6.88 -17.75
N ILE A 213 -7.54 5.83 -17.04
CA ILE A 213 -6.60 5.94 -15.91
C ILE A 213 -5.20 6.26 -16.47
N LYS A 214 -4.54 7.28 -15.92
CA LYS A 214 -3.21 7.72 -16.35
C LYS A 214 -2.13 7.31 -15.36
N SER A 215 -2.42 7.40 -14.08
CA SER A 215 -1.54 6.95 -13.00
C SER A 215 -2.32 6.79 -11.71
N ALA A 216 -1.79 6.03 -10.75
CA ALA A 216 -2.32 5.99 -9.40
C ALA A 216 -1.22 5.85 -8.35
N THR A 217 -1.45 6.45 -7.18
CA THR A 217 -0.56 6.35 -6.02
C THR A 217 -1.34 6.04 -4.74
N ASN A 218 -0.75 5.27 -3.84
CA ASN A 218 -1.31 5.01 -2.52
C ASN A 218 -1.19 6.27 -1.62
N LYS A 219 -1.71 6.19 -0.39
CA LYS A 219 -1.66 7.34 0.55
C LYS A 219 -0.25 7.75 0.99
N TYR A 220 0.75 6.92 0.71
CA TYR A 220 2.16 7.15 1.06
C TYR A 220 3.00 7.57 -0.15
N GLY A 221 2.39 7.75 -1.33
CA GLY A 221 3.05 8.15 -2.57
C GLY A 221 3.61 6.98 -3.42
N GLY A 222 3.50 5.74 -2.96
CA GLY A 222 3.88 4.56 -3.73
C GLY A 222 3.00 4.36 -4.95
N THR A 223 3.63 3.99 -6.06
CA THR A 223 2.95 3.89 -7.36
C THR A 223 2.19 2.57 -7.50
N LEU A 224 1.00 2.62 -8.10
CA LEU A 224 0.27 1.44 -8.57
C LEU A 224 0.32 1.40 -10.10
N ASN A 225 0.64 0.24 -10.65
CA ASN A 225 0.63 -0.02 -12.07
C ASN A 225 -0.79 -0.07 -12.61
N VAL A 226 -1.04 0.66 -13.69
CA VAL A 226 -2.34 0.62 -14.36
C VAL A 226 -2.39 -0.61 -15.27
N VAL A 227 -3.38 -1.47 -15.09
CA VAL A 227 -3.50 -2.70 -15.88
C VAL A 227 -3.89 -2.36 -17.32
N THR A 228 -3.02 -2.70 -18.27
CA THR A 228 -3.28 -2.55 -19.71
C THR A 228 -4.53 -3.35 -20.12
N GLU A 229 -5.30 -2.79 -21.05
CA GLU A 229 -6.62 -3.26 -21.49
C GLU A 229 -7.74 -3.15 -20.44
N LYS A 230 -7.45 -2.64 -19.23
CA LYS A 230 -8.43 -2.37 -18.18
C LYS A 230 -8.30 -0.96 -17.57
N GLU A 231 -7.55 -0.11 -18.24
CA GLU A 231 -7.33 1.29 -17.90
C GLU A 231 -8.41 2.21 -18.46
N ILE A 232 -9.22 1.70 -19.40
CA ILE A 232 -10.29 2.44 -20.06
C ILE A 232 -11.65 1.93 -19.61
N HIS A 233 -12.50 2.85 -19.15
CA HIS A 233 -13.93 2.62 -18.99
C HIS A 233 -14.70 3.43 -20.03
N THR A 234 -15.68 2.82 -20.67
CA THR A 234 -16.59 3.48 -21.62
C THR A 234 -18.00 3.54 -21.03
N ARG A 235 -18.50 4.75 -20.82
CA ARG A 235 -19.87 4.99 -20.34
C ARG A 235 -20.75 5.50 -21.46
N THR A 236 -21.84 4.80 -21.73
CA THR A 236 -22.85 5.20 -22.72
C THR A 236 -24.03 5.86 -22.01
N ILE A 237 -24.34 7.11 -22.35
CA ILE A 237 -25.52 7.80 -21.86
C ILE A 237 -26.55 7.84 -22.99
N ASN A 238 -27.66 7.15 -22.79
CA ASN A 238 -28.72 7.01 -23.76
C ASN A 238 -29.64 8.23 -23.74
N LYS A 239 -30.03 8.69 -24.93
CA LYS A 239 -31.01 9.78 -25.07
C LYS A 239 -32.35 9.44 -24.44
N LYS A 240 -33.15 10.46 -24.11
CA LYS A 240 -34.50 10.25 -23.61
C LYS A 240 -35.41 9.69 -24.72
N PRO A 241 -36.25 8.69 -24.43
CA PRO A 241 -37.22 8.20 -25.39
C PRO A 241 -38.20 9.30 -25.81
N LYS A 242 -38.41 9.48 -27.13
CA LYS A 242 -39.48 10.35 -27.63
C LYS A 242 -40.83 9.65 -27.46
N ILE A 243 -41.64 10.11 -26.51
CA ILE A 243 -43.03 9.66 -26.38
C ILE A 243 -43.85 10.34 -27.48
N SER A 244 -44.40 9.54 -28.40
CA SER A 244 -45.35 10.06 -29.37
C SER A 244 -46.67 10.37 -28.66
N ILE A 245 -47.22 11.57 -28.85
CA ILE A 245 -48.53 11.92 -28.32
C ILE A 245 -49.56 11.00 -28.98
N ILE A 246 -50.25 10.19 -28.16
CA ILE A 246 -51.42 9.44 -28.63
C ILE A 246 -52.56 10.44 -28.76
N ASN A 247 -52.89 10.81 -29.99
CA ASN A 247 -54.14 11.52 -30.26
C ASN A 247 -55.28 10.51 -30.17
N LEU A 248 -56.09 10.59 -29.11
CA LEU A 248 -57.37 9.92 -29.03
C LEU A 248 -58.35 10.70 -29.90
N ASN A 249 -58.73 10.12 -31.05
CA ASN A 249 -59.82 10.61 -31.90
C ASN A 249 -61.17 10.44 -31.22
#